data_AF-A0A5N8UU55-F1
#
_entry.id   AF-A0A5N8UU55-F1
#
_cell.length_a   1.000
_cell.length_b   1.000
_cell.length_c   1.000
_cell.angle_alpha   90.00
_cell.angle_beta   90.00
_cell.angle_gamma   90.00
#
_symmetry.space_group_name_H-M   'P 1'
#
loop_
_entity.id
_entity.type
_entity.pdbx_description
1 polymer ?
#
loop_
_entity_poly.entity_id
_entity_poly.type
_entity_poly.pdbx_seq_one_letter_code
_entity_poly.pdbx_strand_id
1 'polypeptide(L)'
;MRVHLFPFELKMKLAEIISILSSDDLTELPLAALLSAREQWSELLPVIDDLMQKFIDTEDLSESEANLLFFGICLIIDRKQFSCFDSLINLTNKEDCDSPLERLLGDFIGSDLSTAYYILAQGKPEQLCRLVNSGQAGEIVKMAALGVLFAQFHTDQIDRDTLNQSIPAFIENLVANDQSIALFELVNLLISHEFNQYHAQFLEYVKNKVIDEGPIENQSIIDWNNSCIGYSEWDNGLISGDYDVIDALSQWTGFGPEGDMSDAELMEIFDDLMNTPNKLDDMDFDSYLDAHVDSYEIKEPHIAEIKAGRNDPCPCGSGKKYKKCCLN
;
A
#
# COMPACT_ATOMS: atom_id res chain seq x y z
N MET A 1 27.51 -29.88 -1.62
CA MET A 1 26.42 -30.23 -2.55
C MET A 1 26.32 -29.07 -3.52
N ARG A 2 26.49 -29.32 -4.82
CA ARG A 2 26.67 -28.26 -5.83
C ARG A 2 25.38 -27.46 -6.00
N VAL A 3 25.47 -26.14 -5.83
CA VAL A 3 24.46 -25.20 -6.31
C VAL A 3 24.39 -25.37 -7.82
N HIS A 4 23.31 -25.96 -8.31
CA HIS A 4 22.99 -25.94 -9.72
C HIS A 4 22.61 -24.50 -10.06
N LEU A 5 23.61 -23.76 -10.55
CA LEU A 5 23.38 -22.62 -11.44
C LEU A 5 22.54 -23.17 -12.60
N PHE A 6 21.25 -22.83 -12.65
CA PHE A 6 20.42 -23.08 -13.83
C PHE A 6 21.05 -22.31 -15.00
N PRO A 7 21.53 -23.00 -16.06
CA PRO A 7 22.08 -22.36 -17.23
C PRO A 7 20.96 -22.14 -18.26
N PHE A 8 20.91 -20.94 -18.84
CA PHE A 8 19.96 -20.49 -19.88
C PHE A 8 18.53 -20.19 -19.41
N GLU A 9 18.25 -18.97 -18.95
CA GLU A 9 16.90 -18.42 -19.07
C GLU A 9 16.65 -18.10 -20.55
N LEU A 10 15.80 -18.90 -21.18
CA LEU A 10 15.18 -18.51 -22.44
C LEU A 10 14.47 -17.18 -22.20
N LYS A 11 14.89 -16.12 -22.90
CA LYS A 11 14.09 -14.90 -23.02
C LYS A 11 12.72 -15.29 -23.56
N MET A 12 11.71 -15.30 -22.69
CA MET A 12 10.31 -15.46 -23.11
C MET A 12 9.96 -14.37 -24.09
N LYS A 13 9.22 -14.68 -25.15
CA LYS A 13 8.78 -13.65 -26.10
C LYS A 13 7.66 -12.80 -25.48
N LEU A 14 7.50 -11.57 -25.96
CA LEU A 14 6.41 -10.68 -25.52
C LEU A 14 5.03 -11.35 -25.52
N ALA A 15 4.71 -12.12 -26.57
CA ALA A 15 3.44 -12.85 -26.65
C ALA A 15 3.27 -13.91 -25.54
N GLU A 16 4.35 -14.56 -25.12
CA GLU A 16 4.33 -15.53 -24.02
C GLU A 16 4.19 -14.82 -22.67
N ILE A 17 4.88 -13.68 -22.48
CA ILE A 17 4.75 -12.82 -21.29
C ILE A 17 3.29 -12.37 -21.13
N ILE A 18 2.72 -11.78 -22.19
CA ILE A 18 1.32 -11.31 -22.22
C ILE A 18 0.38 -12.47 -21.90
N SER A 19 0.55 -13.61 -22.57
CA SER A 19 -0.32 -14.77 -22.35
C SER A 19 -0.33 -15.24 -20.90
N ILE A 20 0.82 -15.23 -20.21
CA ILE A 20 0.91 -15.68 -18.81
C ILE A 20 0.34 -14.64 -17.85
N LEU A 21 0.69 -13.36 -18.02
CA LEU A 21 0.23 -12.30 -17.13
C LEU A 21 -1.25 -11.95 -17.32
N SER A 22 -1.86 -12.38 -18.43
CA SER A 22 -3.30 -12.24 -18.67
C SER A 22 -4.12 -13.43 -18.15
N SER A 23 -3.49 -14.43 -17.53
CA SER A 23 -4.19 -15.65 -17.10
C SER A 23 -5.07 -15.39 -15.88
N ASP A 24 -6.23 -16.02 -15.84
CA ASP A 24 -7.22 -15.97 -14.75
C ASP A 24 -7.08 -17.11 -13.74
N ASP A 25 -6.18 -18.05 -14.01
CA ASP A 25 -5.97 -19.29 -13.25
C ASP A 25 -4.61 -19.36 -12.52
N LEU A 26 -4.00 -18.21 -12.24
CA LEU A 26 -2.71 -18.15 -11.54
C LEU A 26 -2.86 -18.61 -10.09
N THR A 27 -2.34 -19.81 -9.79
CA THR A 27 -2.23 -20.35 -8.42
C THR A 27 -0.90 -20.02 -7.75
N GLU A 28 0.09 -19.58 -8.54
CA GLU A 28 1.42 -19.20 -8.08
C GLU A 28 1.84 -17.88 -8.76
N LEU A 29 2.69 -17.12 -8.09
CA LEU A 29 3.25 -15.89 -8.66
C LEU A 29 4.05 -16.23 -9.93
N PRO A 30 3.73 -15.64 -11.10
CA PRO A 30 4.39 -15.98 -12.37
C PRO A 30 5.79 -15.35 -12.48
N LEU A 31 6.73 -15.78 -11.62
CA LEU A 31 8.07 -15.22 -11.45
C LEU A 31 8.84 -15.08 -12.77
N ALA A 32 8.85 -16.13 -13.60
CA ALA A 32 9.56 -16.11 -14.87
C ALA A 32 8.98 -15.07 -15.84
N ALA A 33 7.66 -14.86 -15.83
CA ALA A 33 7.00 -13.87 -16.65
C ALA A 33 7.28 -12.45 -16.17
N LEU A 34 7.26 -12.21 -14.86
CA LEU A 34 7.60 -10.90 -14.26
C LEU A 34 9.06 -10.52 -14.53
N LEU A 35 10.00 -11.46 -14.35
CA LEU A 35 11.41 -11.23 -14.68
C LEU A 35 11.60 -10.94 -16.17
N SER A 36 10.94 -11.70 -17.05
CA SER A 36 10.99 -11.46 -18.49
C SER A 36 10.35 -10.13 -18.90
N ALA A 37 9.27 -9.73 -18.21
CA ALA A 37 8.59 -8.45 -18.41
C ALA A 37 9.49 -7.26 -18.05
N ARG A 38 10.28 -7.37 -16.96
CA ARG A 38 11.31 -6.36 -16.62
C ARG A 38 12.32 -6.17 -17.75
N GLU A 39 12.75 -7.25 -18.39
CA GLU A 39 13.70 -7.19 -19.50
C GLU A 39 13.10 -6.64 -20.80
N GLN A 40 11.82 -6.93 -21.06
CA GLN A 40 11.09 -6.50 -22.26
C GLN A 40 10.20 -5.28 -22.02
N TRP A 41 10.49 -4.52 -20.96
CA TRP A 41 9.65 -3.42 -20.52
C TRP A 41 9.34 -2.39 -21.62
N SER A 42 10.32 -2.07 -22.47
CA SER A 42 10.11 -1.12 -23.58
C SER A 42 9.10 -1.60 -24.62
N GLU A 43 8.92 -2.91 -24.78
CA GLU A 43 7.95 -3.50 -25.70
C GLU A 43 6.59 -3.77 -25.03
N LEU A 44 6.59 -4.05 -23.73
CA LEU A 44 5.38 -4.27 -22.94
C LEU A 44 4.66 -2.97 -22.58
N LEU A 45 5.41 -1.90 -22.27
CA LEU A 45 4.85 -0.63 -21.80
C LEU A 45 3.74 -0.06 -22.71
N PRO A 46 3.87 -0.01 -24.05
CA PRO A 46 2.78 0.48 -24.90
C PRO A 46 1.49 -0.34 -24.78
N VAL A 47 1.60 -1.65 -24.53
CA VAL A 47 0.42 -2.52 -24.32
C VAL A 47 -0.26 -2.17 -23.01
N ILE A 48 0.51 -1.94 -21.95
CA ILE A 48 -0.02 -1.51 -20.64
C ILE A 48 -0.63 -0.11 -20.73
N ASP A 49 0.01 0.83 -21.42
CA ASP A 49 -0.52 2.18 -21.63
C ASP A 49 -1.86 2.14 -22.37
N ASP A 50 -1.99 1.32 -23.43
CA ASP A 50 -3.25 1.13 -24.16
C ASP A 50 -4.37 0.59 -23.24
N LEU A 51 -4.05 -0.35 -22.34
CA LEU A 51 -5.00 -0.87 -21.35
C LEU A 51 -5.38 0.18 -20.28
N MET A 52 -4.41 0.97 -19.81
CA MET A 52 -4.69 2.08 -18.91
C MET A 52 -5.66 3.07 -19.57
N GLN A 53 -5.42 3.46 -20.83
CA GLN A 53 -6.31 4.37 -21.55
C GLN A 53 -7.70 3.77 -21.75
N LYS A 54 -7.78 2.50 -22.13
CA LYS A 54 -9.05 1.79 -22.27
C LYS A 54 -9.86 1.83 -20.97
N PHE A 55 -9.22 1.50 -19.84
CA PHE A 55 -9.89 1.55 -18.54
C PHE A 55 -10.31 2.98 -18.15
N ILE A 56 -9.44 3.98 -18.37
CA ILE A 56 -9.74 5.39 -18.08
C ILE A 56 -11.00 5.85 -18.84
N ASP A 57 -11.13 5.43 -20.11
CA ASP A 57 -12.20 5.84 -21.02
C ASP A 57 -13.51 5.08 -20.81
N THR A 58 -13.45 3.78 -20.51
CA THR A 58 -14.65 2.90 -20.54
C THR A 58 -14.91 2.12 -19.27
N GLU A 59 -13.94 1.98 -18.35
CA GLU A 59 -14.00 1.10 -17.17
C GLU A 59 -14.35 -0.37 -17.50
N ASP A 60 -14.16 -0.75 -18.77
CA ASP A 60 -14.60 -2.02 -19.33
C ASP A 60 -13.39 -2.79 -19.87
N LEU A 61 -12.89 -3.69 -19.03
CA LEU A 61 -11.83 -4.64 -19.35
C LEU A 61 -12.38 -6.06 -19.22
N SER A 62 -11.94 -6.96 -20.11
CA SER A 62 -12.09 -8.38 -19.84
C SER A 62 -11.21 -8.79 -18.65
N GLU A 63 -11.53 -9.91 -18.00
CA GLU A 63 -10.73 -10.43 -16.88
C GLU A 63 -9.25 -10.58 -17.26
N SER A 64 -8.97 -11.10 -18.46
CA SER A 64 -7.60 -11.21 -18.98
C SER A 64 -6.88 -9.87 -19.18
N GLU A 65 -7.60 -8.83 -19.60
CA GLU A 65 -7.04 -7.48 -19.76
C GLU A 65 -6.80 -6.84 -18.39
N ALA A 66 -7.72 -7.04 -17.44
CA ALA A 66 -7.59 -6.54 -16.07
C ALA A 66 -6.37 -7.18 -15.37
N ASN A 67 -6.19 -8.50 -15.51
CA ASN A 67 -5.04 -9.21 -14.92
C ASN A 67 -3.71 -8.69 -15.50
N LEU A 68 -3.63 -8.53 -16.83
CA LEU A 68 -2.44 -7.98 -17.46
C LEU A 68 -2.17 -6.54 -17.01
N LEU A 69 -3.22 -5.72 -16.92
CA LEU A 69 -3.10 -4.33 -16.46
C LEU A 69 -2.66 -4.25 -15.00
N PHE A 70 -3.18 -5.11 -14.12
CA PHE A 70 -2.77 -5.18 -12.72
C PHE A 70 -1.26 -5.42 -12.58
N PHE A 71 -0.72 -6.48 -13.19
CA PHE A 71 0.73 -6.71 -13.18
C PHE A 71 1.50 -5.59 -13.88
N GLY A 72 0.93 -4.99 -14.92
CA GLY A 72 1.46 -3.82 -15.60
C GLY A 72 1.63 -2.63 -14.67
N ILE A 73 0.65 -2.34 -13.80
CA ILE A 73 0.70 -1.27 -12.80
C ILE A 73 1.79 -1.55 -11.76
N CYS A 74 1.88 -2.78 -11.24
CA CYS A 74 2.97 -3.17 -10.34
C CYS A 74 4.35 -2.97 -10.99
N LEU A 75 4.48 -3.34 -12.27
CA LEU A 75 5.71 -3.14 -13.04
C LEU A 75 6.01 -1.66 -13.33
N ILE A 76 5.00 -0.81 -13.54
CA ILE A 76 5.20 0.65 -13.68
C ILE A 76 5.94 1.19 -12.45
N ILE A 77 5.57 0.72 -11.25
CA ILE A 77 6.14 1.17 -9.98
C ILE A 77 7.54 0.59 -9.80
N ASP A 78 7.70 -0.72 -10.00
CA ASP A 78 8.99 -1.45 -9.97
C ASP A 78 10.05 -0.80 -10.87
N ARG A 79 9.63 -0.42 -12.08
CA ARG A 79 10.49 0.20 -13.10
C ARG A 79 10.62 1.71 -12.92
N LYS A 80 9.92 2.31 -11.96
CA LYS A 80 9.84 3.76 -11.72
C LYS A 80 9.51 4.51 -13.02
N GLN A 81 8.49 4.04 -13.73
CA GLN A 81 8.03 4.59 -15.00
C GLN A 81 7.22 5.88 -14.74
N PHE A 82 7.93 6.95 -14.36
CA PHE A 82 7.34 8.23 -13.94
C PHE A 82 6.40 8.87 -14.98
N SER A 83 6.57 8.57 -16.27
CA SER A 83 5.70 9.09 -17.33
C SER A 83 4.25 8.63 -17.21
N CYS A 84 4.00 7.53 -16.50
CA CYS A 84 2.66 6.96 -16.33
C CYS A 84 1.92 7.55 -15.12
N PHE A 85 2.52 8.49 -14.36
CA PHE A 85 1.89 9.04 -13.15
C PHE A 85 0.55 9.71 -13.43
N ASP A 86 0.45 10.55 -14.47
CA ASP A 86 -0.83 11.19 -14.83
C ASP A 86 -1.88 10.15 -15.24
N SER A 87 -1.48 9.09 -15.95
CA SER A 87 -2.37 7.99 -16.30
C SER A 87 -2.85 7.24 -15.05
N LEU A 88 -1.96 6.97 -14.09
CA LEU A 88 -2.34 6.31 -12.84
C LEU A 88 -3.35 7.16 -12.06
N ILE A 89 -3.10 8.47 -11.93
CA ILE A 89 -4.02 9.41 -11.28
C ILE A 89 -5.38 9.45 -11.97
N ASN A 90 -5.43 9.44 -13.30
CA ASN A 90 -6.70 9.44 -14.03
C ASN A 90 -7.44 8.09 -13.94
N LEU A 91 -6.69 6.98 -13.89
CA LEU A 91 -7.21 5.63 -13.73
C LEU A 91 -7.88 5.46 -12.37
N THR A 92 -7.24 5.94 -11.32
CA THR A 92 -7.72 5.81 -9.93
C THR A 92 -8.69 6.90 -9.52
N ASN A 93 -8.87 7.96 -10.32
CA ASN A 93 -9.89 8.98 -10.09
C ASN A 93 -11.31 8.48 -10.44
N LYS A 94 -11.75 7.45 -9.72
CA LYS A 94 -12.99 6.69 -9.88
C LYS A 94 -13.49 6.23 -8.49
N GLU A 95 -14.73 5.74 -8.44
CA GLU A 95 -15.26 5.07 -7.25
C GLU A 95 -14.42 3.83 -6.93
N ASP A 96 -14.19 3.52 -5.65
CA ASP A 96 -13.30 2.45 -5.19
C ASP A 96 -13.99 1.36 -4.36
N CYS A 97 -15.31 1.45 -4.19
CA CYS A 97 -16.13 0.44 -3.53
C CYS A 97 -17.24 -0.09 -4.46
N ASP A 98 -17.41 -1.41 -4.51
CA ASP A 98 -18.30 -2.16 -5.40
C ASP A 98 -18.16 -1.71 -6.88
N SER A 99 -16.93 -1.42 -7.31
CA SER A 99 -16.65 -0.68 -8.55
C SER A 99 -15.76 -1.43 -9.55
N PRO A 100 -15.68 -0.97 -10.82
CA PRO A 100 -14.70 -1.49 -11.77
C PRO A 100 -13.24 -1.30 -11.32
N LEU A 101 -12.95 -0.22 -10.58
CA LEU A 101 -11.61 0.03 -10.04
C LEU A 101 -11.26 -1.00 -8.96
N GLU A 102 -12.20 -1.31 -8.06
CA GLU A 102 -12.02 -2.37 -7.06
C GLU A 102 -11.80 -3.72 -7.73
N ARG A 103 -12.53 -4.05 -8.80
CA ARG A 103 -12.30 -5.29 -9.54
C ARG A 103 -10.89 -5.35 -10.17
N LEU A 104 -10.36 -4.22 -10.63
CA LEU A 104 -9.04 -4.15 -11.26
C LEU A 104 -7.89 -4.22 -10.25
N LEU A 105 -7.99 -3.47 -9.15
CA LEU A 105 -6.88 -3.28 -8.22
C LEU A 105 -7.05 -4.07 -6.91
N GLY A 106 -8.29 -4.36 -6.50
CA GLY A 106 -8.59 -5.05 -5.25
C GLY A 106 -7.87 -4.44 -4.06
N ASP A 107 -7.27 -5.30 -3.23
CA ASP A 107 -6.54 -4.90 -2.03
C ASP A 107 -5.36 -3.96 -2.30
N PHE A 108 -4.87 -3.88 -3.55
CA PHE A 108 -3.81 -2.95 -3.94
C PHE A 108 -4.18 -1.50 -3.61
N ILE A 109 -5.47 -1.15 -3.68
CA ILE A 109 -5.97 0.19 -3.36
C ILE A 109 -5.62 0.55 -1.91
N GLY A 110 -5.78 -0.40 -0.98
CA GLY A 110 -5.51 -0.20 0.44
C GLY A 110 -4.07 -0.52 0.87
N SER A 111 -3.34 -1.38 0.14
CA SER A 111 -2.00 -1.83 0.53
C SER A 111 -0.87 -1.03 -0.11
N ASP A 112 -0.88 -0.88 -1.44
CA ASP A 112 0.31 -0.52 -2.22
C ASP A 112 0.12 0.77 -3.03
N LEU A 113 -1.12 1.26 -3.18
CA LEU A 113 -1.42 2.44 -3.97
C LEU A 113 -0.75 3.71 -3.43
N SER A 114 -0.63 3.85 -2.12
CA SER A 114 0.12 4.95 -1.48
C SER A 114 1.61 4.90 -1.87
N THR A 115 2.23 3.72 -1.81
CA THR A 115 3.62 3.51 -2.29
C THR A 115 3.76 3.83 -3.78
N ALA A 116 2.79 3.40 -4.61
CA ALA A 116 2.76 3.70 -6.04
C ALA A 116 2.77 5.22 -6.31
N TYR A 117 1.86 5.94 -5.66
CA TYR A 117 1.78 7.40 -5.76
C TYR A 117 3.05 8.08 -5.24
N TYR A 118 3.57 7.67 -4.08
CA TYR A 118 4.77 8.28 -3.51
C TYR A 118 5.97 8.18 -4.45
N ILE A 119 6.22 6.99 -5.01
CA ILE A 119 7.32 6.74 -5.94
C ILE A 119 7.14 7.56 -7.23
N LEU A 120 5.95 7.55 -7.82
CA LEU A 120 5.71 8.15 -9.14
C LEU A 120 5.54 9.67 -9.10
N ALA A 121 5.06 10.24 -7.98
CA ALA A 121 4.86 11.68 -7.83
C ALA A 121 6.19 12.46 -7.76
N GLN A 122 7.28 11.84 -7.31
CA GLN A 122 8.60 12.48 -7.18
C GLN A 122 8.55 13.80 -6.37
N GLY A 123 7.76 13.84 -5.30
CA GLY A 123 7.59 15.04 -4.46
C GLY A 123 6.76 16.16 -5.08
N LYS A 124 6.00 15.88 -6.14
CA LYS A 124 5.08 16.83 -6.77
C LYS A 124 3.65 16.59 -6.26
N PRO A 125 3.09 17.50 -5.45
CA PRO A 125 1.82 17.27 -4.78
C PRO A 125 0.60 17.57 -5.68
N GLU A 126 0.77 18.26 -6.82
CA GLU A 126 -0.35 18.89 -7.53
C GLU A 126 -1.40 17.89 -8.04
N GLN A 127 -0.98 16.76 -8.61
CA GLN A 127 -1.88 15.69 -9.02
C GLN A 127 -2.62 15.09 -7.83
N LEU A 128 -1.93 14.83 -6.72
CA LEU A 128 -2.50 14.24 -5.51
C LEU A 128 -3.52 15.18 -4.86
N CYS A 129 -3.19 16.47 -4.76
CA CYS A 129 -4.14 17.49 -4.28
C CYS A 129 -5.40 17.56 -5.16
N ARG A 130 -5.26 17.41 -6.49
CA ARG A 130 -6.43 17.34 -7.39
C ARG A 130 -7.26 16.08 -7.16
N LEU A 131 -6.61 14.95 -6.90
CA LEU A 131 -7.27 13.67 -6.64
C LEU A 131 -8.07 13.70 -5.33
N VAL A 132 -7.48 14.22 -4.25
CA VAL A 132 -8.18 14.40 -2.95
C VAL A 132 -9.42 15.30 -3.10
N ASN A 133 -9.34 16.35 -3.92
CA ASN A 133 -10.47 17.25 -4.18
C ASN A 133 -11.43 16.76 -5.27
N SER A 134 -11.22 15.56 -5.82
CA SER A 134 -12.08 15.05 -6.89
C SER A 134 -13.45 14.64 -6.35
N GLY A 135 -14.52 14.99 -7.05
CA GLY A 135 -15.86 14.45 -6.77
C GLY A 135 -16.10 13.05 -7.34
N GLN A 136 -15.09 12.42 -7.96
CA GLN A 136 -15.19 11.08 -8.56
C GLN A 136 -14.42 10.02 -7.79
N ALA A 137 -13.35 10.39 -7.09
CA ALA A 137 -12.50 9.43 -6.39
C ALA A 137 -13.20 8.93 -5.11
N GLY A 138 -13.19 7.62 -4.91
CA GLY A 138 -13.64 6.98 -3.68
C GLY A 138 -12.74 7.31 -2.47
N GLU A 139 -13.15 6.87 -1.29
CA GLU A 139 -12.51 7.28 -0.02
C GLU A 139 -11.11 6.69 0.15
N ILE A 140 -10.91 5.42 -0.19
CA ILE A 140 -9.66 4.69 0.02
C ILE A 140 -8.57 5.26 -0.90
N VAL A 141 -8.93 5.59 -2.15
CA VAL A 141 -8.05 6.30 -3.09
C VAL A 141 -7.62 7.66 -2.54
N LYS A 142 -8.56 8.42 -1.95
CA LYS A 142 -8.25 9.72 -1.35
C LYS A 142 -7.38 9.58 -0.11
N MET A 143 -7.61 8.57 0.72
CA MET A 143 -6.76 8.24 1.87
C MET A 143 -5.33 7.94 1.41
N ALA A 144 -5.15 7.10 0.39
CA ALA A 144 -3.83 6.83 -0.17
C ALA A 144 -3.12 8.12 -0.66
N ALA A 145 -3.86 9.03 -1.32
CA ALA A 145 -3.29 10.32 -1.74
C ALA A 145 -2.95 11.24 -0.57
N LEU A 146 -3.78 11.28 0.49
CA LEU A 146 -3.54 12.03 1.71
C LEU A 146 -2.28 11.53 2.42
N GLY A 147 -2.17 10.22 2.64
CA GLY A 147 -1.00 9.57 3.24
C GLY A 147 0.29 9.96 2.53
N VAL A 148 0.28 9.97 1.19
CA VAL A 148 1.43 10.36 0.37
C VAL A 148 1.79 11.83 0.52
N LEU A 149 0.82 12.74 0.57
CA LEU A 149 1.09 14.17 0.79
C LEU A 149 1.79 14.40 2.13
N PHE A 150 1.35 13.70 3.18
CA PHE A 150 1.99 13.79 4.49
C PHE A 150 3.35 13.06 4.55
N ALA A 151 3.52 11.95 3.82
CA ALA A 151 4.82 11.31 3.65
C ALA A 151 5.82 12.21 2.89
N GLN A 152 5.37 12.93 1.86
CA GLN A 152 6.17 13.94 1.16
C GLN A 152 6.55 15.10 2.10
N PHE A 153 5.66 15.51 2.99
CA PHE A 153 5.98 16.50 4.01
C PHE A 153 7.00 15.97 5.04
N HIS A 154 6.80 14.76 5.55
CA HIS A 154 7.70 14.10 6.50
C HIS A 154 9.12 13.92 5.93
N THR A 155 9.23 13.67 4.62
CA THR A 155 10.50 13.46 3.92
C THR A 155 11.10 14.74 3.31
N ASP A 156 10.63 15.91 3.74
CA ASP A 156 11.08 17.24 3.30
C ASP A 156 10.95 17.49 1.78
N GLN A 157 10.07 16.77 1.07
CA GLN A 157 9.80 16.99 -0.36
C GLN A 157 8.85 18.15 -0.60
N ILE A 158 7.92 18.39 0.33
CA ILE A 158 7.03 19.56 0.34
C ILE A 158 7.11 20.25 1.70
N ASP A 159 6.95 21.58 1.71
CA ASP A 159 6.97 22.34 2.95
C ASP A 159 5.58 22.44 3.60
N ARG A 160 5.58 22.82 4.89
CA ARG A 160 4.35 22.94 5.69
C ARG A 160 3.37 23.95 5.14
N ASP A 161 3.84 25.07 4.58
CA ASP A 161 2.98 26.14 4.07
C ASP A 161 2.26 25.68 2.79
N THR A 162 2.97 24.96 1.92
CA THR A 162 2.42 24.35 0.70
C THR A 162 1.31 23.35 1.03
N LEU A 163 1.56 22.44 1.98
CA LEU A 163 0.52 21.47 2.41
C LEU A 163 -0.65 22.18 3.10
N ASN A 164 -0.37 23.15 3.98
CA ASN A 164 -1.38 23.90 4.74
C ASN A 164 -2.33 24.71 3.85
N GLN A 165 -1.88 25.19 2.68
CA GLN A 165 -2.74 25.87 1.72
C GLN A 165 -3.81 24.97 1.10
N SER A 166 -3.55 23.65 1.04
CA SER A 166 -4.46 22.68 0.40
C SER A 166 -5.48 22.08 1.37
N ILE A 167 -5.13 21.95 2.65
CA ILE A 167 -5.96 21.30 3.69
C ILE A 167 -7.40 21.85 3.77
N PRO A 168 -7.65 23.19 3.75
CA PRO A 168 -9.03 23.69 3.83
C PRO A 168 -9.93 23.20 2.69
N ALA A 169 -9.39 23.08 1.47
CA ALA A 169 -10.13 22.56 0.33
C ALA A 169 -10.40 21.06 0.47
N PHE A 170 -9.45 20.29 1.01
CA PHE A 170 -9.65 18.87 1.31
C PHE A 170 -10.80 18.67 2.29
N ILE A 171 -10.80 19.42 3.40
CA ILE A 171 -11.85 19.34 4.42
C ILE A 171 -13.22 19.67 3.80
N GLU A 172 -13.31 20.78 3.05
CA GLU A 172 -14.56 21.19 2.41
C GLU A 172 -15.07 20.11 1.45
N ASN A 173 -14.19 19.53 0.64
CA ASN A 173 -14.56 18.49 -0.33
C ASN A 173 -15.02 17.20 0.35
N LEU A 174 -14.27 16.70 1.34
CA LEU A 174 -14.60 15.45 2.04
C LEU A 174 -15.94 15.57 2.78
N VAL A 175 -16.16 16.70 3.47
CA VAL A 175 -17.44 16.98 4.14
C VAL A 175 -18.60 17.09 3.14
N ALA A 176 -18.38 17.74 1.99
CA ALA A 176 -19.44 17.92 1.00
C ALA A 176 -19.88 16.63 0.29
N ASN A 177 -19.06 15.58 0.33
CA ASN A 177 -19.34 14.29 -0.29
C ASN A 177 -19.64 13.18 0.74
N ASP A 178 -19.86 13.54 2.02
CA ASP A 178 -20.12 12.60 3.12
C ASP A 178 -19.04 11.50 3.28
N GLN A 179 -17.78 11.85 3.00
CA GLN A 179 -16.64 10.91 3.04
C GLN A 179 -15.97 10.89 4.42
N SER A 180 -16.62 10.22 5.37
CA SER A 180 -16.26 10.30 6.80
C SER A 180 -14.96 9.59 7.13
N ILE A 181 -14.64 8.48 6.44
CA ILE A 181 -13.42 7.68 6.68
C ILE A 181 -12.20 8.45 6.17
N ALA A 182 -12.26 9.00 4.96
CA ALA A 182 -11.19 9.85 4.44
C ALA A 182 -11.02 11.15 5.25
N LEU A 183 -12.11 11.71 5.78
CA LEU A 183 -12.05 12.86 6.69
C LEU A 183 -11.41 12.50 8.04
N PHE A 184 -11.67 11.30 8.55
CA PHE A 184 -11.02 10.76 9.74
C PHE A 184 -9.51 10.54 9.51
N GLU A 185 -9.13 10.00 8.36
CA GLU A 185 -7.73 9.83 8.00
C GLU A 185 -7.00 11.19 7.94
N LEU A 186 -7.62 12.19 7.32
CA LEU A 186 -7.06 13.54 7.29
C LEU A 186 -6.81 14.09 8.70
N VAL A 187 -7.75 13.96 9.64
CA VAL A 187 -7.53 14.48 11.00
C VAL A 187 -6.46 13.70 11.76
N ASN A 188 -6.34 12.39 11.56
CA ASN A 188 -5.24 11.60 12.11
C ASN A 188 -3.88 12.13 11.63
N LEU A 189 -3.75 12.39 10.33
CA LEU A 189 -2.53 12.95 9.75
C LEU A 189 -2.23 14.36 10.29
N LEU A 190 -3.26 15.20 10.48
CA LEU A 190 -3.12 16.53 11.08
C LEU A 190 -2.64 16.47 12.54
N ILE A 191 -3.16 15.52 13.34
CA ILE A 191 -2.73 15.28 14.73
C ILE A 191 -1.27 14.85 14.75
N SER A 192 -0.90 13.82 13.97
CA SER A 192 0.47 13.27 13.91
C SER A 192 1.54 14.30 13.54
N HIS A 193 1.17 15.32 12.76
CA HIS A 193 2.09 16.33 12.25
C HIS A 193 1.90 17.71 12.89
N GLU A 194 1.21 17.76 14.04
CA GLU A 194 1.03 18.95 14.88
C GLU A 194 0.33 20.14 14.18
N PHE A 195 -0.60 19.89 13.27
CA PHE A 195 -1.42 20.94 12.63
C PHE A 195 -2.54 21.42 13.56
N ASN A 196 -2.15 21.87 14.76
CA ASN A 196 -3.02 22.18 15.89
C ASN A 196 -4.05 23.28 15.61
N GLN A 197 -3.85 24.09 14.56
CA GLN A 197 -4.79 25.12 14.14
C GLN A 197 -6.16 24.56 13.70
N TYR A 198 -6.24 23.29 13.31
CA TYR A 198 -7.49 22.66 12.87
C TYR A 198 -8.30 21.99 14.00
N HIS A 199 -7.75 21.89 15.22
CA HIS A 199 -8.40 21.18 16.34
C HIS A 199 -9.81 21.69 16.63
N ALA A 200 -9.98 23.01 16.71
CA ALA A 200 -11.28 23.61 17.02
C ALA A 200 -12.35 23.24 15.98
N GLN A 201 -11.99 23.19 14.70
CA GLN A 201 -12.89 22.84 13.60
C GLN A 201 -13.33 21.37 13.69
N PHE A 202 -12.37 20.45 13.85
CA PHE A 202 -12.68 19.02 13.95
C PHE A 202 -13.44 18.67 15.24
N LEU A 203 -13.21 19.39 16.34
CA LEU A 203 -14.02 19.26 17.55
C LEU A 203 -15.49 19.64 17.32
N GLU A 204 -15.77 20.63 16.46
CA GLU A 204 -17.14 20.96 16.06
C GLU A 204 -17.75 19.88 15.16
N TYR A 205 -16.96 19.28 14.26
CA TYR A 205 -17.41 18.16 13.42
C TYR A 205 -17.83 16.94 14.23
N VAL A 206 -17.05 16.55 15.24
CA VAL A 206 -17.43 15.46 16.16
C VAL A 206 -18.72 15.81 16.92
N LYS A 207 -18.83 17.03 17.47
CA LYS A 207 -20.04 17.47 18.21
C LYS A 207 -21.30 17.46 17.35
N ASN A 208 -21.16 17.82 16.07
CA ASN A 208 -22.24 17.90 15.11
C ASN A 208 -22.48 16.59 14.36
N LYS A 209 -21.74 15.52 14.67
CA LYS A 209 -21.80 14.21 13.98
C LYS A 209 -21.52 14.28 12.48
N VAL A 210 -20.61 15.16 12.08
CA VAL A 210 -20.05 15.16 10.72
C VAL A 210 -19.00 14.05 10.58
N ILE A 211 -18.32 13.71 11.67
CA ILE A 211 -17.45 12.53 11.80
C ILE A 211 -18.07 11.64 12.89
N ASP A 212 -18.27 10.36 12.60
CA ASP A 212 -18.85 9.39 13.55
C ASP A 212 -18.25 7.98 13.35
N GLU A 213 -16.91 7.89 13.35
CA GLU A 213 -16.17 6.63 13.15
C GLU A 213 -16.13 5.73 14.39
N GLY A 214 -16.63 6.21 15.53
CA GLY A 214 -16.72 5.45 16.77
C GLY A 214 -16.25 6.23 18.00
N PRO A 215 -16.52 5.72 19.21
CA PRO A 215 -16.18 6.42 20.45
C PRO A 215 -14.67 6.62 20.65
N ILE A 216 -13.84 5.69 20.19
CA ILE A 216 -12.38 5.72 20.39
C ILE A 216 -11.76 6.75 19.43
N GLU A 217 -12.16 6.66 18.17
CA GLU A 217 -11.77 7.52 17.06
C GLU A 217 -12.13 8.98 17.35
N ASN A 218 -13.37 9.21 17.80
CA ASN A 218 -13.83 10.53 18.21
C ASN A 218 -13.06 11.07 19.43
N GLN A 219 -12.66 10.20 20.36
CA GLN A 219 -11.88 10.61 21.53
C GLN A 219 -10.47 11.08 21.13
N SER A 220 -9.84 10.44 20.15
CA SER A 220 -8.54 10.89 19.61
C SER A 220 -8.61 12.30 19.02
N ILE A 221 -9.72 12.67 18.36
CA ILE A 221 -9.95 14.02 17.85
C ILE A 221 -10.19 15.02 19.00
N ILE A 222 -10.99 14.63 19.99
CA ILE A 222 -11.31 15.48 21.15
C ILE A 222 -10.04 15.82 21.92
N ASP A 223 -9.22 14.82 22.21
CA ASP A 223 -7.96 14.97 22.94
C ASP A 223 -6.82 15.51 22.07
N TRP A 224 -7.04 15.56 20.74
CA TRP A 224 -6.04 15.90 19.73
C TRP A 224 -4.78 15.06 19.88
N ASN A 225 -4.99 13.75 20.01
CA ASN A 225 -3.97 12.79 20.37
C ASN A 225 -4.33 11.40 19.83
N ASN A 226 -3.47 10.86 18.97
CA ASN A 226 -3.64 9.55 18.34
C ASN A 226 -2.61 8.51 18.81
N SER A 227 -2.11 8.66 20.05
CA SER A 227 -1.21 7.69 20.70
C SER A 227 -1.73 6.24 20.69
N CYS A 228 -3.02 6.04 20.47
CA CYS A 228 -3.68 4.73 20.38
C CYS A 228 -3.69 4.12 18.97
N ILE A 229 -3.42 4.90 17.92
CA ILE A 229 -3.62 4.50 16.50
C ILE A 229 -2.26 4.32 15.78
N GLY A 230 -1.19 4.94 16.27
CA GLY A 230 0.17 4.74 15.75
C GLY A 230 0.72 5.93 14.97
N TYR A 231 2.02 5.88 14.70
CA TYR A 231 2.79 6.94 14.02
C TYR A 231 2.68 6.89 12.49
N SER A 232 3.34 7.82 11.80
CA SER A 232 3.27 8.03 10.34
C SER A 232 3.36 6.73 9.53
N GLU A 233 2.59 6.64 8.44
CA GLU A 233 2.64 5.51 7.51
C GLU A 233 4.06 5.24 6.97
N TRP A 234 4.85 6.31 6.86
CA TRP A 234 6.26 6.23 6.46
C TRP A 234 7.12 5.49 7.49
N ASP A 235 7.02 5.86 8.77
CA ASP A 235 7.86 5.27 9.83
C ASP A 235 7.53 3.80 10.09
N ASN A 236 6.26 3.41 9.88
CA ASN A 236 5.80 2.02 9.99
C ASN A 236 6.07 1.18 8.73
N GLY A 237 6.64 1.79 7.67
CA GLY A 237 6.95 1.10 6.42
C GLY A 237 5.75 0.78 5.54
N LEU A 238 4.58 1.38 5.81
CA LEU A 238 3.37 1.27 4.98
C LEU A 238 3.53 2.03 3.66
N ILE A 239 4.27 3.15 3.68
CA ILE A 239 4.71 3.84 2.46
C ILE A 239 6.22 3.65 2.28
N SER A 240 6.62 3.19 1.10
CA SER A 240 8.03 2.98 0.74
C SER A 240 8.48 3.85 -0.44
N GLY A 241 9.76 4.24 -0.43
CA GLY A 241 10.43 4.88 -1.58
C GLY A 241 10.96 3.90 -2.64
N ASP A 242 10.74 2.60 -2.41
CA ASP A 242 11.13 1.52 -3.31
C ASP A 242 10.05 0.45 -3.38
N TYR A 243 9.96 -0.23 -4.51
CA TYR A 243 8.97 -1.26 -4.77
C TYR A 243 9.62 -2.30 -5.68
N ASP A 244 9.70 -3.54 -5.21
CA ASP A 244 10.06 -4.69 -6.04
C ASP A 244 8.80 -5.52 -6.22
N VAL A 245 8.32 -5.65 -7.47
CA VAL A 245 7.05 -6.34 -7.75
C VAL A 245 7.05 -7.80 -7.29
N ILE A 246 8.20 -8.46 -7.29
CA ILE A 246 8.29 -9.86 -6.86
C ILE A 246 8.20 -9.93 -5.34
N ASP A 247 8.96 -9.09 -4.64
CA ASP A 247 8.93 -9.06 -3.18
C ASP A 247 7.53 -8.66 -2.67
N ALA A 248 6.92 -7.62 -3.26
CA ALA A 248 5.59 -7.14 -2.88
C ALA A 248 4.52 -8.22 -3.08
N LEU A 249 4.42 -8.80 -4.29
CA LEU A 249 3.38 -9.78 -4.58
C LEU A 249 3.63 -11.14 -3.94
N SER A 250 4.87 -11.48 -3.56
CA SER A 250 5.15 -12.74 -2.84
C SER A 250 4.52 -12.80 -1.44
N GLN A 251 4.16 -11.64 -0.87
CA GLN A 251 3.52 -11.53 0.44
C GLN A 251 1.99 -11.60 0.37
N TRP A 252 1.43 -11.53 -0.84
CA TRP A 252 -0.02 -11.56 -1.02
C TRP A 252 -0.55 -12.97 -0.76
N THR A 253 -1.67 -13.05 -0.04
CA THR A 253 -2.33 -14.31 0.32
C THR A 253 -2.66 -15.18 -0.89
N GLY A 254 -3.00 -14.56 -2.03
CA GLY A 254 -3.26 -15.26 -3.30
C GLY A 254 -2.05 -15.95 -3.93
N PHE A 255 -0.83 -15.65 -3.47
CA PHE A 255 0.41 -16.28 -3.95
C PHE A 255 1.25 -16.91 -2.84
N GLY A 256 0.78 -16.84 -1.59
CA GLY A 256 1.37 -17.58 -0.49
C GLY A 256 1.20 -19.09 -0.68
N PRO A 257 2.04 -19.93 -0.06
CA PRO A 257 1.69 -21.33 0.09
C PRO A 257 0.32 -21.37 0.77
N GLU A 258 -0.68 -22.01 0.15
CA GLU A 258 -1.98 -22.24 0.77
C GLU A 258 -1.71 -22.70 2.20
N GLY A 259 -2.03 -21.85 3.17
CA GLY A 259 -1.96 -22.23 4.57
C GLY A 259 -3.02 -23.28 4.73
N ASP A 260 -2.61 -24.55 4.74
CA ASP A 260 -3.44 -25.72 4.98
C ASP A 260 -4.10 -25.60 6.37
N MET A 261 -5.18 -24.83 6.45
CA MET A 261 -6.13 -24.84 7.54
C MET A 261 -7.51 -24.77 6.92
N SER A 262 -8.25 -25.85 7.04
CA SER A 262 -9.64 -25.88 6.64
C SER A 262 -10.45 -24.88 7.47
N ASP A 263 -11.53 -24.34 6.90
CA ASP A 263 -12.48 -23.48 7.63
C ASP A 263 -12.97 -24.12 8.95
N ALA A 264 -12.96 -25.46 9.02
CA ALA A 264 -13.29 -26.21 10.22
C ALA A 264 -12.23 -26.07 11.33
N GLU A 265 -10.95 -26.07 10.98
CA GLU A 265 -9.83 -25.88 11.93
C GLU A 265 -9.77 -24.44 12.43
N LEU A 266 -10.07 -23.45 11.56
CA LEU A 266 -10.20 -22.05 11.98
C LEU A 266 -11.40 -21.82 12.90
N MET A 267 -12.53 -22.46 12.62
CA MET A 267 -13.73 -22.39 13.47
C MET A 267 -13.51 -23.05 14.83
N GLU A 268 -12.78 -24.17 14.91
CA GLU A 268 -12.44 -24.79 16.20
C GLU A 268 -11.56 -23.87 17.05
N ILE A 269 -10.55 -23.21 16.45
CA ILE A 269 -9.70 -22.25 17.17
C ILE A 269 -10.50 -21.05 17.65
N PHE A 270 -11.40 -20.52 16.82
CA PHE A 270 -12.26 -19.40 17.18
C PHE A 270 -13.24 -19.76 18.30
N ASP A 271 -13.88 -20.92 18.24
CA ASP A 271 -14.80 -21.39 19.29
C ASP A 271 -14.08 -21.63 20.62
N ASP A 272 -12.85 -22.15 20.61
CA ASP A 272 -12.07 -22.38 21.82
C ASP A 272 -11.61 -21.05 22.47
N LEU A 273 -11.24 -20.06 21.63
CA LEU A 273 -10.90 -18.70 22.05
C LEU A 273 -12.10 -17.98 22.72
N MET A 274 -13.29 -18.11 22.14
CA MET A 274 -14.51 -17.49 22.66
C MET A 274 -15.02 -18.14 23.95
N ASN A 275 -14.69 -19.42 24.18
CA ASN A 275 -15.14 -20.18 25.35
C ASN A 275 -14.16 -20.16 26.54
N THR A 276 -12.95 -19.58 26.39
CA THR A 276 -11.95 -19.48 27.49
C THR A 276 -11.48 -18.03 27.78
N PRO A 277 -12.39 -17.11 28.15
CA PRO A 277 -12.07 -15.67 28.25
C PRO A 277 -11.08 -15.29 29.36
N ASN A 278 -10.89 -16.14 30.38
CA ASN A 278 -10.02 -15.84 31.54
C ASN A 278 -8.55 -16.27 31.36
N LYS A 279 -8.16 -16.75 30.18
CA LYS A 279 -6.77 -17.15 29.87
C LYS A 279 -5.98 -16.08 29.11
N LEU A 280 -6.63 -14.98 28.73
CA LEU A 280 -6.08 -13.95 27.86
C LEU A 280 -5.26 -12.87 28.60
N ASP A 281 -5.35 -12.78 29.93
CA ASP A 281 -4.64 -11.73 30.67
C ASP A 281 -3.11 -11.99 30.79
N ASP A 282 -2.63 -13.21 30.52
CA ASP A 282 -1.21 -13.58 30.73
C ASP A 282 -0.59 -14.45 29.61
N MET A 283 -1.28 -14.71 28.49
CA MET A 283 -0.74 -15.52 27.38
C MET A 283 -0.85 -14.78 26.06
N ASP A 284 0.30 -14.59 25.41
CA ASP A 284 0.40 -14.12 24.03
C ASP A 284 -0.28 -15.12 23.09
N PHE A 285 -0.97 -14.61 22.07
CA PHE A 285 -1.71 -15.40 21.07
C PHE A 285 -0.83 -16.48 20.45
N ASP A 286 0.45 -16.17 20.24
CA ASP A 286 1.47 -17.08 19.73
C ASP A 286 1.69 -18.30 20.65
N SER A 287 1.67 -18.10 21.97
CA SER A 287 1.82 -19.20 22.94
C SER A 287 0.61 -20.12 22.99
N TYR A 288 -0.57 -19.65 22.56
CA TYR A 288 -1.77 -20.47 22.49
C TYR A 288 -1.72 -21.39 21.26
N LEU A 289 -1.28 -20.85 20.13
CA LEU A 289 -1.15 -21.57 18.85
C LEU A 289 -0.12 -22.71 18.96
N ASP A 290 1.03 -22.44 19.56
CA ASP A 290 2.12 -23.41 19.81
C ASP A 290 1.69 -24.60 20.69
N ALA A 291 0.72 -24.38 21.58
CA ALA A 291 0.23 -25.40 22.52
C ALA A 291 -0.84 -26.33 21.92
N HIS A 292 -1.47 -25.95 20.80
CA HIS A 292 -2.62 -26.66 20.23
C HIS A 292 -2.38 -27.15 18.79
N VAL A 293 -1.29 -26.75 18.13
CA VAL A 293 -0.97 -27.14 16.75
C VAL A 293 0.50 -27.59 16.65
N ASP A 294 0.73 -28.90 16.49
CA ASP A 294 2.07 -29.53 16.45
C ASP A 294 2.90 -29.21 15.18
N SER A 295 2.41 -28.36 14.27
CA SER A 295 3.06 -28.14 12.95
C SER A 295 2.97 -26.73 12.36
N TYR A 296 2.73 -25.69 13.15
CA TYR A 296 2.79 -24.32 12.65
C TYR A 296 4.15 -23.68 12.97
N GLU A 297 5.04 -23.57 11.98
CA GLU A 297 6.18 -22.65 12.10
C GLU A 297 5.67 -21.23 11.92
N ILE A 298 5.36 -20.54 13.03
CA ILE A 298 5.19 -19.09 13.02
C ILE A 298 6.57 -18.51 12.64
N LYS A 299 6.70 -18.06 11.38
CA LYS A 299 7.85 -17.22 11.03
C LYS A 299 7.63 -15.90 11.76
N GLU A 300 8.47 -15.63 12.77
CA GLU A 300 8.54 -14.31 13.37
C GLU A 300 8.51 -13.27 12.25
N PRO A 301 7.72 -12.18 12.38
CA PRO A 301 7.76 -11.10 11.41
C PRO A 301 9.22 -10.70 11.26
N HIS A 302 9.77 -10.95 10.07
CA HIS A 302 11.16 -10.68 9.81
C HIS A 302 11.33 -9.17 9.86
N ILE A 303 11.72 -8.66 11.03
CA ILE A 303 12.20 -7.30 11.20
C ILE A 303 13.38 -7.21 10.26
N ALA A 304 13.17 -6.55 9.12
CA ALA A 304 14.23 -6.33 8.15
C ALA A 304 15.41 -5.75 8.93
N GLU A 305 16.55 -6.45 8.92
CA GLU A 305 17.76 -5.93 9.55
C GLU A 305 17.93 -4.50 9.03
N ILE A 306 18.06 -3.53 9.93
CA ILE A 306 18.27 -2.12 9.58
C ILE A 306 19.48 -2.06 8.66
N LYS A 307 19.22 -1.99 7.35
CA LYS A 307 20.27 -1.87 6.35
C LYS A 307 20.85 -0.49 6.54
N ALA A 308 22.07 -0.44 7.11
CA ALA A 308 22.79 0.81 7.30
C ALA A 308 22.75 1.61 6.00
N GLY A 309 22.19 2.82 6.06
CA GLY A 309 22.06 3.70 4.91
C GLY A 309 23.45 3.94 4.30
N ARG A 310 23.50 4.16 2.98
CA ARG A 310 24.77 4.32 2.24
C ARG A 310 25.74 5.33 2.87
N ASN A 311 25.23 6.32 3.61
CA ASN A 311 26.03 7.35 4.27
C ASN A 311 26.23 7.14 5.80
N ASP A 312 25.61 6.13 6.39
CA ASP A 312 25.68 5.81 7.82
C ASP A 312 27.03 5.20 8.21
N PRO A 313 27.43 5.22 9.49
CA PRO A 313 28.61 4.49 9.96
C PRO A 313 28.50 3.00 9.58
N CYS A 314 29.55 2.38 8.99
CA CYS A 314 29.46 0.95 8.63
C CYS A 314 29.40 0.11 9.92
N PRO A 315 28.45 -0.85 10.01
CA PRO A 315 28.39 -1.81 11.12
C PRO A 315 29.62 -2.73 11.23
N CYS A 316 30.54 -2.72 10.25
CA CYS A 316 31.84 -3.43 10.30
C CYS A 316 32.78 -2.94 11.44
N GLY A 317 32.42 -1.88 12.17
CA GLY A 317 33.25 -1.31 13.24
C GLY A 317 34.46 -0.52 12.75
N SER A 318 34.59 -0.24 11.44
CA SER A 318 35.75 0.46 10.88
C SER A 318 35.80 1.97 11.13
N GLY A 319 34.72 2.56 11.63
CA GLY A 319 34.57 4.01 11.77
C GLY A 319 34.39 4.78 10.44
N LYS A 320 34.24 4.09 9.30
CA LYS A 320 34.00 4.70 7.98
C LYS A 320 32.51 4.63 7.60
N LYS A 321 32.05 5.50 6.69
CA LYS A 321 30.69 5.42 6.10
C LYS A 321 30.49 4.08 5.36
N TYR A 322 29.29 3.52 5.38
CA TYR A 322 28.93 2.23 4.78
C TYR A 322 29.44 2.09 3.34
N LYS A 323 29.18 3.11 2.51
CA LYS A 323 29.68 3.19 1.11
C LYS A 323 31.19 3.12 0.91
N LYS A 324 31.99 3.29 1.96
CA LYS A 324 33.47 3.28 1.90
C LYS A 324 34.11 2.13 2.67
N CYS A 325 33.38 1.37 3.50
CA CYS A 325 33.88 0.15 4.16
C CYS A 325 33.39 -1.09 3.41
N CYS A 326 32.08 -1.21 3.25
CA CYS A 326 31.40 -2.49 3.10
C CYS A 326 30.64 -2.63 1.77
N LEU A 327 30.47 -1.51 1.05
CA LEU A 327 29.75 -1.43 -0.23
C LEU A 327 30.70 -1.33 -1.45
N ASN A 328 31.98 -1.73 -1.28
CA ASN A 328 32.98 -1.72 -2.35
C ASN A 328 33.31 -3.13 -2.81
#